data_AF-A0A820EIQ5-F1
#
_entry.id   AF-A0A820EIQ5-F1
#
_cell.length_a   1.000
_cell.length_b   1.000
_cell.length_c   1.000
_cell.angle_alpha   90.00
_cell.angle_beta   90.00
_cell.angle_gamma   90.00
#
_symmetry.space_group_name_H-M   'P 1'
#
loop_
_entity.id
_entity.type
_entity.pdbx_description
1 polymer ?
#
loop_
_entity_poly.entity_id
_entity_poly.type
_entity_poly.pdbx_seq_one_letter_code
_entity_poly.pdbx_strand_id
1 'polypeptide(L)'
;QNLYDSLLAGIIDASFMDNGVSEYITNNIYCNLTLVEDDFEKGVFGIVTPKEWLYTKDLDVNILLLSESGQLDYLRQKWFQK
;
A
#
# COMPACT_ATOMS: atom_id res chain seq x y z
N GLN A 1 -17.07 6.74 -12.47
CA GLN A 1 -17.45 5.38 -12.06
C GLN A 1 -16.28 4.82 -11.28
N ASN A 2 -16.50 4.29 -10.07
CA ASN A 2 -15.40 3.80 -9.22
C ASN A 2 -14.94 2.41 -9.70
N LEU A 3 -13.69 2.06 -9.42
CA LEU A 3 -13.08 0.76 -9.73
C LEU A 3 -13.95 -0.41 -9.25
N TYR A 4 -14.32 -0.39 -7.97
CA TYR A 4 -15.07 -1.49 -7.35
C TYR A 4 -16.47 -1.65 -7.96
N ASP A 5 -17.17 -0.54 -8.21
CA ASP A 5 -18.48 -0.59 -8.88
C ASP A 5 -18.37 -1.25 -10.26
N SER A 6 -17.26 -1.00 -10.96
CA SER A 6 -17.02 -1.56 -12.29
C SER A 6 -16.71 -3.06 -12.25
N LEU A 7 -15.95 -3.52 -11.24
CA LEU A 7 -15.71 -4.95 -10.98
C LEU A 7 -17.02 -5.67 -10.60
N LEU A 8 -17.79 -5.09 -9.67
CA LEU A 8 -19.02 -5.68 -9.16
C LEU A 8 -20.15 -5.71 -10.19
N ALA A 9 -20.19 -4.74 -11.09
CA ALA A 9 -21.15 -4.69 -12.19
C ALA A 9 -20.73 -5.56 -13.40
N GLY A 10 -19.56 -6.20 -13.37
CA GLY A 10 -19.04 -6.99 -14.50
C GLY A 10 -18.67 -6.14 -15.72
N ILE A 11 -18.34 -4.86 -15.51
CA ILE A 11 -17.87 -3.95 -16.58
C ILE A 11 -16.39 -4.20 -16.87
N ILE A 12 -15.61 -4.51 -15.83
CA ILE A 12 -14.21 -4.94 -15.92
C ILE A 12 -14.05 -6.25 -15.16
N ASP A 13 -13.20 -7.14 -15.69
CA ASP A 13 -12.99 -8.47 -15.11
C ASP A 13 -11.85 -8.50 -14.08
N ALA A 14 -10.87 -7.59 -14.20
CA ALA A 14 -9.71 -7.52 -13.32
C ALA A 14 -9.12 -6.09 -13.26
N SER A 15 -8.34 -5.83 -12.22
CA SER A 15 -7.54 -4.62 -12.07
C SER A 15 -6.27 -4.91 -11.27
N PHE A 16 -5.25 -4.08 -11.46
CA PHE A 16 -4.05 -4.06 -10.62
C PHE A 16 -4.20 -3.05 -9.48
N MET A 17 -3.69 -3.41 -8.31
CA MET A 17 -3.68 -2.57 -7.12
C MET A 17 -2.52 -2.99 -6.20
N ASP A 18 -1.98 -2.04 -5.43
CA ASP A 18 -0.91 -2.32 -4.46
C ASP A 18 -1.34 -3.37 -3.43
N ASN A 19 -0.47 -4.35 -3.18
CA ASN A 19 -0.78 -5.54 -2.39
C ASN A 19 -1.38 -5.20 -1.01
N GLY A 20 -0.74 -4.32 -0.23
CA GLY A 20 -1.24 -3.96 1.11
C GLY A 20 -2.66 -3.37 1.12
N VAL A 21 -3.02 -2.58 0.11
CA VAL A 21 -4.38 -2.02 -0.01
C VAL A 21 -5.34 -3.11 -0.47
N SER A 22 -4.94 -3.92 -1.46
CA SER A 22 -5.71 -5.02 -2.02
C SER A 22 -6.08 -6.07 -0.97
N GLU A 23 -5.11 -6.52 -0.16
CA GLU A 23 -5.33 -7.43 0.97
C GLU A 23 -6.34 -6.85 1.95
N TYR A 24 -6.17 -5.58 2.35
CA TYR A 24 -7.09 -4.96 3.30
C TYR A 24 -8.53 -4.92 2.76
N ILE A 25 -8.70 -4.49 1.50
CA ILE A 25 -10.01 -4.28 0.91
C ILE A 25 -10.75 -5.59 0.67
N THR A 26 -10.07 -6.60 0.13
CA THR A 26 -10.67 -7.92 -0.11
C THR A 26 -10.99 -8.66 1.19
N ASN A 27 -10.19 -8.47 2.24
CA ASN A 27 -10.45 -9.11 3.54
C ASN A 27 -11.49 -8.39 4.40
N ASN A 28 -11.68 -7.07 4.25
CA ASN A 28 -12.49 -6.28 5.19
C ASN A 28 -13.69 -5.54 4.59
N ILE A 29 -13.69 -5.23 3.28
CA ILE A 29 -14.71 -4.36 2.66
C ILE A 29 -15.51 -5.13 1.61
N TYR A 30 -14.83 -5.69 0.61
CA TYR A 30 -15.46 -6.39 -0.50
C TYR A 30 -15.07 -7.87 -0.50
N CYS A 31 -15.66 -8.64 0.44
CA CYS A 31 -15.39 -10.07 0.61
C CYS A 31 -15.79 -10.96 -0.58
N ASN A 32 -16.48 -10.40 -1.57
CA ASN A 32 -16.84 -11.05 -2.82
C ASN A 32 -15.82 -10.83 -3.94
N LEU A 33 -14.81 -9.99 -3.71
CA LEU A 33 -13.64 -9.84 -4.57
C LEU A 33 -12.49 -10.65 -3.97
N THR A 34 -11.54 -11.03 -4.82
CA THR A 34 -10.36 -11.80 -4.40
C THR A 34 -9.12 -11.37 -5.17
N LEU A 35 -7.96 -11.73 -4.64
CA LEU A 35 -6.68 -11.56 -5.32
C LEU A 35 -6.32 -12.85 -6.03
N VAL A 36 -5.72 -12.73 -7.21
CA VAL A 36 -5.36 -13.86 -8.06
C VAL A 36 -3.87 -13.75 -8.37
N GLU A 37 -3.15 -14.86 -8.23
CA GLU A 37 -1.69 -14.99 -8.42
C GLU A 37 -0.81 -14.26 -7.37
N ASP A 38 0.49 -14.55 -7.44
CA ASP A 38 1.53 -13.94 -6.60
C ASP A 38 1.88 -12.52 -7.11
N ASP A 39 2.49 -11.72 -6.24
CA ASP A 39 2.98 -10.38 -6.56
C ASP A 39 3.89 -10.37 -7.80
N PHE A 40 3.59 -9.52 -8.78
CA PHE A 40 4.34 -9.44 -10.05
C PHE A 40 5.43 -8.34 -10.04
N GLU A 41 5.27 -7.28 -9.25
CA GLU A 41 6.20 -6.15 -9.20
C GLU A 41 6.64 -5.86 -7.77
N LYS A 42 7.96 -5.78 -7.57
CA LYS A 42 8.55 -5.35 -6.30
C LYS A 42 8.88 -3.88 -6.36
N GLY A 43 8.01 -3.07 -5.76
CA GLY A 43 8.20 -1.63 -5.58
C GLY A 43 8.47 -1.23 -4.13
N VAL A 44 8.78 0.04 -3.92
CA VAL A 44 8.86 0.66 -2.59
C VAL A 44 8.08 1.97 -2.57
N PHE A 45 7.39 2.24 -1.47
CA PHE A 45 6.83 3.56 -1.22
C PHE A 45 7.89 4.48 -0.63
N GLY A 46 8.00 5.69 -1.17
CA GLY A 46 8.92 6.72 -0.70
C GLY A 46 8.22 8.06 -0.53
N ILE A 47 8.75 8.90 0.35
CA ILE A 47 8.31 10.28 0.48
C ILE A 47 8.94 11.08 -0.65
N VAL A 48 8.11 11.68 -1.50
CA VAL A 48 8.59 12.48 -2.63
C VAL A 48 9.09 13.84 -2.12
N THR A 49 10.34 14.18 -2.46
CA THR A 49 10.95 15.49 -2.16
C THR A 49 11.45 16.16 -3.44
N PRO A 50 11.66 17.50 -3.45
CA PRO A 50 12.39 18.16 -4.51
C PRO A 50 13.78 17.53 -4.72
N LYS A 51 14.31 17.62 -5.95
CA LYS A 51 15.72 17.29 -6.20
C LYS A 51 16.62 18.25 -5.41
N GLU A 52 17.72 17.73 -4.86
CA GLU A 52 18.71 18.49 -4.09
C GLU A 52 18.10 19.24 -2.87
N TRP A 53 17.07 18.65 -2.26
CA TRP A 53 16.42 19.26 -1.11
C TRP A 53 17.35 19.33 0.10
N LEU A 54 17.45 20.53 0.69
CA LEU A 54 18.35 20.82 1.82
C LEU A 54 18.16 19.87 3.01
N TYR A 55 16.94 19.34 3.19
CA TYR A 55 16.56 18.52 4.34
C TYR A 55 16.50 17.01 4.04
N THR A 56 16.92 16.56 2.86
CA THR A 56 16.89 15.13 2.49
C THR A 56 17.59 14.27 3.55
N LYS A 57 18.78 14.67 4.01
CA LYS A 57 19.52 13.91 5.03
C LYS A 57 18.75 13.79 6.34
N ASP A 58 18.11 14.87 6.79
CA ASP A 58 17.38 14.87 8.05
C ASP A 58 16.15 13.96 7.96
N LEU A 59 15.40 14.04 6.85
CA LEU A 59 14.26 13.17 6.60
C LEU A 59 14.67 11.69 6.54
N ASP A 60 15.69 11.37 5.73
CA ASP A 60 16.11 9.98 5.51
C ASP A 60 16.60 9.33 6.81
N VAL A 61 17.39 10.06 7.61
CA VAL A 61 17.88 9.55 8.90
C VAL A 61 16.72 9.28 9.86
N ASN A 62 15.73 10.18 9.94
CA ASN A 62 14.58 9.97 10.82
C ASN A 62 13.68 8.81 10.36
N ILE A 63 13.50 8.61 9.05
CA ILE A 63 12.78 7.44 8.52
C ILE A 63 13.50 6.14 8.89
N LEU A 64 14.83 6.10 8.77
CA LEU A 64 15.64 4.94 9.17
C LEU A 64 15.47 4.65 10.66
N LEU A 65 15.53 5.66 11.53
CA LEU A 65 15.31 5.49 12.97
C LEU A 65 13.91 4.94 13.29
N LEU A 66 12.86 5.39 12.58
CA LEU A 66 11.51 4.85 12.73
C LEU A 66 11.41 3.39 12.27
N SER A 67 12.14 3.01 11.23
CA SER A 67 12.21 1.64 10.74
C SER A 67 12.93 0.73 11.75
N GLU A 68 14.12 1.13 12.21
CA GLU A 68 14.95 0.35 13.13
C GLU A 68 14.30 0.18 14.51
N SER A 69 13.55 1.19 14.97
CA SER A 69 12.78 1.11 16.21
C SER A 69 11.49 0.31 16.10
N GLY A 70 11.13 -0.18 14.90
CA GLY A 70 9.91 -0.96 14.66
C GLY A 70 8.63 -0.14 14.64
N GLN A 71 8.71 1.20 14.66
CA GLN A 71 7.52 2.06 14.65
C GLN A 71 6.75 1.96 13.33
N LEU A 72 7.45 1.82 12.21
CA LEU A 72 6.80 1.62 10.90
C LEU A 72 6.06 0.28 10.84
N ASP A 73 6.64 -0.79 11.40
CA ASP A 73 5.99 -2.10 11.48
C ASP A 73 4.76 -2.07 12.40
N TYR A 74 4.87 -1.39 13.55
CA TYR A 74 3.73 -1.18 14.45
C TYR A 74 2.59 -0.44 13.74
N LEU A 75 2.89 0.62 12.98
CA LEU A 75 1.87 1.33 12.19
C LEU A 75 1.25 0.42 11.12
N ARG A 76 2.06 -0.38 10.41
CA ARG A 76 1.54 -1.34 9.42
C ARG A 76 0.57 -2.33 10.05
N GLN A 77 0.96 -2.95 11.16
CA GLN A 77 0.10 -3.91 11.87
C GLN A 77 -1.19 -3.25 12.35
N LYS A 78 -1.09 -2.09 13.00
CA LYS A 78 -2.24 -1.36 13.54
C LYS A 78 -3.33 -1.06 12.50
N TRP A 79 -2.92 -0.74 11.27
CA TRP A 79 -3.85 -0.27 10.23
C TRP A 79 -4.25 -1.36 9.23
N PHE A 80 -3.40 -2.36 8.98
CA PHE A 80 -3.63 -3.39 7.96
C PHE A 80 -3.93 -4.77 8.53
N GLN A 81 -3.60 -5.04 9.79
CA GLN A 81 -3.92 -6.31 10.44
C GLN A 81 -5.02 -6.08 11.47
N LYS A 82 -6.22 -6.58 11.16
CA LYS A 82 -7.39 -6.53 12.04
C LYS A 82 -7.82 -7.93 12.45
#